data_AF-A0A928PK23-F1
#
_entry.id   AF-A0A928PK23-F1
#
_cell.length_a   1.000
_cell.length_b   1.000
_cell.length_c   1.000
_cell.angle_alpha   90.00
_cell.angle_beta   90.00
_cell.angle_gamma   90.00
#
_symmetry.space_group_name_H-M   'P 1'
#
loop_
_entity.id
_entity.type
_entity.pdbx_description
1 polymer ?
#
loop_
_entity_poly.entity_id
_entity_poly.type
_entity_poly.pdbx_seq_one_letter_code
_entity_poly.pdbx_strand_id
1 'polypeptide(L)'
;MKLIVIYDDTGRKSEVITDIIGRKGFADVVVKKRHLEDYYREALEARYPDLVWRKVHVPFEYEDLVKELQNLSASEVKVFHCFANYFITDKKLADLSFRKVEYVDDPYAIYDDAGRTIGAMFPDLETYIAFVEAILGGTKAWDQVRTLPESFEMEGLVDIGLIGNFIQVITGNFDSRYFNSLEGNDFTLVKRSPNKEKIRAEYNFYHLLPEDMKYWFVMPFNYAEDESEASYMMERLHMTDLAIKWVHGSMDETEFSELMDKYFYFFSCRHAKDCSAEEYAAVANDLYVDKVNKRVADLKALPQYADIERLLSVSGEDDLDTLVAKYLALKERVEKKAKYENKLCIGHGDPCFANALYNKSTRTLKFVDPKGALTEEDLWTNPYYDVAKLSHSVCGRYDFFNNALFDIKLGEDFAFQLDVPFDNARYKEIFREKCEANGFDWWSVRVYEASLFLSMLPLHIDNPQKVFGLLLNAKNILKEIEENV
;
A
#
# COMPACT_ATOMS: atom_id res chain seq x y z
N MET A 1 28.62 -17.15 26.27
CA MET A 1 27.80 -15.92 26.25
C MET A 1 26.41 -16.19 25.69
N LYS A 2 25.37 -15.86 26.47
CA LYS A 2 23.98 -15.84 26.01
C LYS A 2 23.58 -14.40 25.69
N LEU A 3 23.00 -14.15 24.52
CA LEU A 3 22.48 -12.82 24.16
C LEU A 3 20.98 -12.76 24.43
N ILE A 4 20.55 -11.74 25.19
CA ILE A 4 19.15 -11.38 25.32
C ILE A 4 18.91 -10.12 24.49
N VAL A 5 17.97 -10.18 23.56
CA VAL A 5 17.57 -9.03 22.75
C VAL A 5 16.22 -8.55 23.23
N ILE A 6 16.16 -7.27 23.60
CA ILE A 6 14.94 -6.58 23.99
C ILE A 6 14.54 -5.66 22.85
N TYR A 7 13.45 -6.01 22.18
CA TYR A 7 12.86 -5.24 21.10
C TYR A 7 11.77 -4.33 21.67
N ASP A 8 12.09 -3.05 21.84
CA ASP A 8 11.23 -2.05 22.45
C ASP A 8 10.37 -1.34 21.40
N ASP A 9 9.07 -1.63 21.43
CA ASP A 9 8.02 -1.05 20.59
C ASP A 9 7.12 -0.07 21.36
N THR A 10 7.59 0.46 22.50
CA THR A 10 6.89 1.48 23.29
C THR A 10 6.94 2.88 22.66
N GLY A 11 7.53 2.97 21.47
CA GLY A 11 7.85 4.21 20.82
C GLY A 11 6.64 5.06 20.44
N ARG A 12 6.74 6.39 20.63
CA ARG A 12 5.69 7.31 20.17
C ARG A 12 5.76 7.48 18.66
N LYS A 13 4.63 7.25 18.01
CA LYS A 13 4.42 7.47 16.59
C LYS A 13 3.97 8.91 16.34
N SER A 14 4.31 9.46 15.18
CA SER A 14 3.70 10.72 14.72
C SER A 14 2.20 10.51 14.44
N GLU A 15 1.43 11.59 14.36
CA GLU A 15 0.00 11.50 14.00
C GLU A 15 -0.18 10.84 12.63
N VAL A 16 0.68 11.16 11.66
CA VAL A 16 0.65 10.58 10.31
C VAL A 16 0.92 9.08 10.34
N ILE A 17 1.95 8.62 11.07
CA ILE A 17 2.22 7.18 11.19
C ILE A 17 1.07 6.47 11.91
N THR A 18 0.52 7.10 12.96
CA THR A 18 -0.64 6.57 13.69
C THR A 18 -1.87 6.46 12.79
N ASP A 19 -2.05 7.38 11.84
CA ASP A 19 -3.13 7.28 10.85
C ASP A 19 -2.92 6.09 9.89
N ILE A 20 -1.67 5.74 9.57
CA ILE A 20 -1.34 4.64 8.65
C ILE A 20 -1.51 3.27 9.30
N ILE A 21 -1.02 3.07 10.53
CA ILE A 21 -1.00 1.74 11.19
C ILE A 21 -1.97 1.62 12.36
N GLY A 22 -2.71 2.67 12.67
CA GLY A 22 -3.67 2.71 13.76
C GLY A 22 -3.00 2.53 15.12
N ARG A 23 -3.57 1.62 15.93
CA ARG A 23 -3.07 1.32 17.28
C ARG A 23 -1.82 0.42 17.30
N LYS A 24 -1.51 -0.24 16.19
CA LYS A 24 -0.38 -1.17 16.03
C LYS A 24 0.96 -0.47 16.29
N GLY A 25 1.93 -1.18 16.86
CA GLY A 25 3.29 -0.68 17.03
C GLY A 25 4.11 -0.79 15.74
N PHE A 26 5.37 -0.32 15.75
CA PHE A 26 6.27 -0.51 14.62
C PHE A 26 6.58 -2.00 14.40
N ALA A 27 6.62 -2.82 15.46
CA ALA A 27 6.85 -4.26 15.32
C ALA A 27 5.82 -4.95 14.42
N ASP A 28 4.57 -4.48 14.47
CA ASP A 28 3.44 -5.07 13.76
C ASP A 28 3.33 -4.64 12.29
N VAL A 29 4.17 -3.68 11.85
CA VAL A 29 4.19 -3.20 10.47
C VAL A 29 4.64 -4.34 9.55
N VAL A 30 3.85 -4.61 8.52
CA VAL A 30 4.14 -5.66 7.54
C VAL A 30 4.81 -5.04 6.32
N VAL A 31 5.98 -5.55 5.97
CA VAL A 31 6.77 -5.19 4.79
C VAL A 31 7.10 -6.46 4.03
N LYS A 32 6.80 -6.52 2.72
CA LYS A 32 7.03 -7.70 1.86
C LYS A 32 6.57 -9.02 2.51
N LYS A 33 5.33 -9.04 3.03
CA LYS A 33 4.67 -10.16 3.74
C LYS A 33 5.27 -10.54 5.11
N ARG A 34 6.18 -9.75 5.68
CA ARG A 34 6.87 -10.06 6.95
C ARG A 34 6.78 -8.90 7.92
N HIS A 35 6.76 -9.18 9.21
CA HIS A 35 6.78 -8.11 10.22
C HIS A 35 8.16 -7.47 10.29
N LEU A 36 8.23 -6.17 10.61
CA LEU A 36 9.51 -5.48 10.83
C LEU A 36 10.38 -6.19 11.89
N GLU A 37 9.71 -6.72 12.92
CA GLU A 37 10.33 -7.55 13.96
C GLU A 37 11.13 -8.73 13.36
N ASP A 38 10.58 -9.40 12.34
CA ASP A 38 11.21 -10.58 11.73
C ASP A 38 12.52 -10.23 11.04
N TYR A 39 12.64 -9.03 10.47
CA TYR A 39 13.87 -8.58 9.80
C TYR A 39 15.01 -8.41 10.79
N TYR A 40 14.72 -7.83 11.96
CA TYR A 40 15.69 -7.72 13.04
C TYR A 40 16.07 -9.05 13.63
N ARG A 41 15.05 -9.86 13.94
CA ARG A 41 15.24 -11.14 14.58
C ARG A 41 16.12 -12.05 13.73
N GLU A 42 15.82 -12.20 12.45
CA GLU A 42 16.65 -13.01 11.54
C GLU A 42 18.08 -12.48 11.39
N ALA A 43 18.27 -11.16 11.37
CA ALA A 43 19.60 -10.57 11.23
C ALA A 43 20.48 -10.90 12.44
N LEU A 44 19.90 -10.90 13.64
CA LEU A 44 20.59 -11.27 14.88
C LEU A 44 20.72 -12.79 15.05
N GLU A 45 19.69 -13.57 14.73
CA GLU A 45 19.71 -15.05 14.80
C GLU A 45 20.75 -15.66 13.85
N ALA A 46 21.00 -15.03 12.70
CA ALA A 46 22.07 -15.44 11.78
C ALA A 46 23.46 -15.44 12.44
N ARG A 47 23.66 -14.63 13.49
CA ARG A 47 24.91 -14.55 14.26
C ARG A 47 24.83 -15.22 15.63
N TYR A 48 23.68 -15.10 16.28
CA TYR A 48 23.42 -15.61 17.62
C TYR A 48 22.22 -16.58 17.58
N PRO A 49 22.40 -17.83 17.12
CA PRO A 49 21.30 -18.77 16.94
C PRO A 49 20.51 -19.08 18.22
N ASP A 50 21.18 -18.99 19.37
CA ASP A 50 20.60 -19.27 20.70
C ASP A 50 20.15 -17.99 21.45
N LEU A 51 19.95 -16.87 20.72
CA LEU A 51 19.51 -15.63 21.34
C LEU A 51 18.13 -15.78 21.97
N VAL A 52 17.88 -15.02 23.04
CA VAL A 52 16.55 -14.91 23.64
C VAL A 52 15.93 -13.60 23.20
N TRP A 53 14.86 -13.71 22.44
CA TRP A 53 14.10 -12.55 21.97
C TRP A 53 12.98 -12.20 22.96
N ARG A 54 12.91 -10.94 23.39
CA ARG A 54 11.81 -10.40 24.18
C ARG A 54 11.33 -9.11 23.55
N LYS A 55 10.01 -8.93 23.52
CA LYS A 55 9.35 -7.76 22.96
C LYS A 55 8.65 -7.00 24.06
N VAL A 56 8.76 -5.67 24.04
CA VAL A 56 8.03 -4.76 24.92
C VAL A 56 7.12 -3.90 24.06
N HIS A 57 5.81 -4.06 24.16
CA HIS A 57 4.81 -3.32 23.39
C HIS A 57 4.37 -2.04 24.08
N VAL A 58 4.37 -2.06 25.40
CA VAL A 58 3.79 -1.00 26.21
C VAL A 58 4.63 -0.83 27.48
N PRO A 59 4.79 0.40 27.99
CA PRO A 59 5.74 0.65 29.09
C PRO A 59 5.50 -0.18 30.37
N PHE A 60 4.28 -0.69 30.60
CA PHE A 60 4.01 -1.51 31.79
C PHE A 60 4.65 -2.90 31.73
N GLU A 61 4.95 -3.42 30.52
CA GLU A 61 5.57 -4.74 30.35
C GLU A 61 7.04 -4.76 30.82
N TYR A 62 7.66 -3.60 31.04
CA TYR A 62 8.99 -3.51 31.66
C TYR A 62 9.02 -4.13 33.05
N GLU A 63 7.94 -4.04 33.83
CA GLU A 63 7.90 -4.63 35.18
C GLU A 63 7.95 -6.16 35.12
N ASP A 64 7.21 -6.76 34.19
CA ASP A 64 7.19 -8.21 33.98
C ASP A 64 8.52 -8.68 33.40
N LEU A 65 9.13 -7.90 32.49
CA LEU A 65 10.45 -8.17 31.95
C LEU A 65 11.52 -8.25 33.06
N VAL A 66 11.55 -7.28 33.99
CA VAL A 66 12.52 -7.28 35.10
C VAL A 66 12.36 -8.53 35.97
N LYS A 67 11.12 -8.90 36.33
CA LYS A 67 10.85 -10.11 37.12
C LYS A 67 11.33 -11.37 36.40
N GLU A 68 11.16 -11.44 35.09
CA GLU A 68 11.66 -12.57 34.29
C GLU A 68 13.18 -12.63 34.30
N LEU A 69 13.85 -11.50 34.04
CA LEU A 69 15.31 -11.41 33.94
C LEU A 69 16.01 -11.71 35.28
N GLN A 70 15.44 -11.29 36.41
CA GLN A 70 15.96 -11.60 37.75
C GLN A 70 15.97 -13.11 38.06
N ASN A 71 15.10 -13.89 37.42
CA ASN A 71 15.03 -15.34 37.62
C ASN A 71 15.99 -16.14 36.72
N LEU A 72 16.74 -15.48 35.82
CA LEU A 72 17.69 -16.15 34.94
C LEU A 72 19.02 -16.45 35.65
N SER A 73 19.25 -17.73 35.96
CA SER A 73 20.55 -18.21 36.42
C SER A 73 21.47 -18.53 35.24
N ALA A 74 22.13 -17.52 34.66
CA ALA A 74 23.12 -17.72 33.60
C ALA A 74 24.41 -16.97 33.90
N SER A 75 25.53 -17.70 33.92
CA SER A 75 26.86 -17.10 33.94
C SER A 75 27.21 -16.64 32.51
N GLU A 76 27.38 -15.32 32.33
CA GLU A 76 27.75 -14.64 31.07
C GLU A 76 26.57 -14.38 30.11
N VAL A 77 25.77 -13.37 30.46
CA VAL A 77 24.67 -12.81 29.65
C VAL A 77 25.06 -11.41 29.16
N LYS A 78 24.83 -11.12 27.87
CA LYS A 78 24.84 -9.76 27.32
C LYS A 78 23.42 -9.37 26.95
N VAL A 79 23.09 -8.09 27.06
CA VAL A 79 21.76 -7.58 26.67
C VAL A 79 21.91 -6.56 25.55
N PHE A 80 21.12 -6.73 24.49
CA PHE A 80 20.96 -5.73 23.44
C PHE A 80 19.53 -5.20 23.46
N HIS A 81 19.36 -3.93 23.81
CA HIS A 81 18.09 -3.23 23.76
C HIS A 81 18.02 -2.43 22.46
N CYS A 82 17.02 -2.67 21.60
CA CYS A 82 16.84 -1.94 20.36
C CYS A 82 15.41 -1.44 20.20
N PHE A 83 15.25 -0.24 19.63
CA PHE A 83 13.93 0.36 19.40
C PHE A 83 13.33 -0.09 18.07
N ALA A 84 12.03 -0.36 18.07
CA ALA A 84 11.30 -0.86 16.91
C ALA A 84 11.15 0.16 15.76
N ASN A 85 11.38 1.46 16.03
CA ASN A 85 11.32 2.52 15.02
C ASN A 85 12.56 2.60 14.11
N TYR A 86 13.44 1.59 14.12
CA TYR A 86 14.51 1.48 13.14
C TYR A 86 14.28 0.25 12.26
N PHE A 87 14.61 0.34 10.97
CA PHE A 87 14.56 -0.77 10.01
C PHE A 87 15.96 -1.06 9.46
N ILE A 88 16.31 -2.34 9.28
CA ILE A 88 17.61 -2.76 8.72
C ILE A 88 17.56 -2.67 7.20
N THR A 89 18.40 -1.81 6.64
CA THR A 89 18.48 -1.52 5.20
C THR A 89 19.68 -2.18 4.56
N ASP A 90 20.80 -2.29 5.29
CA ASP A 90 21.98 -3.05 4.89
C ASP A 90 22.37 -4.02 6.00
N LYS A 91 22.07 -5.31 5.79
CA LYS A 91 22.39 -6.38 6.74
C LYS A 91 23.89 -6.51 7.01
N LYS A 92 24.76 -6.25 6.03
CA LYS A 92 26.21 -6.40 6.19
C LYS A 92 26.79 -5.28 7.04
N LEU A 93 26.34 -4.04 6.84
CA LEU A 93 26.75 -2.91 7.66
C LEU A 93 26.22 -3.05 9.09
N ALA A 94 24.94 -3.41 9.25
CA ALA A 94 24.34 -3.62 10.56
C ALA A 94 25.05 -4.73 11.35
N ASP A 95 25.44 -5.82 10.68
CA ASP A 95 26.18 -6.94 11.28
C ASP A 95 27.51 -6.52 11.93
N LEU A 96 28.23 -5.54 11.37
CA LEU A 96 29.46 -5.03 11.97
C LEU A 96 29.22 -4.46 13.37
N SER A 97 28.06 -3.85 13.59
CA SER A 97 27.68 -3.30 14.88
C SER A 97 27.15 -4.39 15.82
N PHE A 98 26.37 -5.35 15.32
CA PHE A 98 25.89 -6.48 16.14
C PHE A 98 27.04 -7.30 16.74
N ARG A 99 28.16 -7.43 16.03
CA ARG A 99 29.38 -8.08 16.55
C ARG A 99 29.96 -7.43 17.80
N LYS A 100 29.70 -6.13 18.01
CA LYS A 100 30.26 -5.39 19.14
C LYS A 100 29.73 -5.90 20.49
N VAL A 101 28.53 -6.47 20.52
CA VAL A 101 27.88 -7.03 21.73
C VAL A 101 28.82 -7.97 22.51
N GLU A 102 29.63 -8.76 21.81
CA GLU A 102 30.57 -9.73 22.41
C GLU A 102 31.71 -9.07 23.20
N TYR A 103 32.02 -7.81 22.89
CA TYR A 103 33.16 -7.05 23.40
C TYR A 103 32.75 -5.91 24.33
N VAL A 104 31.47 -5.82 24.68
CA VAL A 104 30.93 -4.76 25.52
C VAL A 104 31.22 -5.07 26.99
N ASP A 105 32.06 -4.26 27.62
CA ASP A 105 32.41 -4.36 29.04
C ASP A 105 31.74 -3.29 29.93
N ASP A 106 31.21 -2.22 29.31
CA ASP A 106 30.44 -1.13 29.95
C ASP A 106 29.13 -0.89 29.19
N PRO A 107 28.10 -0.23 29.74
CA PRO A 107 26.91 0.12 28.97
C PRO A 107 27.20 1.10 27.82
N TYR A 108 26.83 0.75 26.59
CA TYR A 108 26.99 1.59 25.39
C TYR A 108 25.64 2.05 24.83
N ALA A 109 25.53 3.34 24.54
CA ALA A 109 24.48 3.88 23.68
C ALA A 109 24.82 3.68 22.19
N ILE A 110 23.80 3.45 21.38
CA ILE A 110 23.93 3.33 19.93
C ILE A 110 23.13 4.43 19.26
N TYR A 111 23.79 5.16 18.36
CA TYR A 111 23.19 6.25 17.60
C TYR A 111 23.24 6.01 16.10
N ASP A 112 22.33 6.63 15.37
CA ASP A 112 22.48 6.85 13.93
C ASP A 112 23.37 8.06 13.63
N ASP A 113 23.63 8.28 12.34
CA ASP A 113 24.44 9.39 11.80
C ASP A 113 23.92 10.80 12.15
N ALA A 114 22.64 10.91 12.52
CA ALA A 114 22.01 12.15 12.97
C ALA A 114 21.94 12.27 14.50
N GLY A 115 22.57 11.35 15.25
CA GLY A 115 22.59 11.35 16.71
C GLY A 115 21.27 10.91 17.37
N ARG A 116 20.38 10.24 16.63
CA ARG A 116 19.15 9.66 17.19
C ARG A 116 19.41 8.26 17.70
N THR A 117 18.68 7.86 18.74
CA THR A 117 18.97 6.66 19.51
C THR A 117 18.40 5.41 18.82
N ILE A 118 19.28 4.47 18.44
CA ILE A 118 18.92 3.15 17.90
C ILE A 118 18.63 2.15 19.04
N GLY A 119 19.44 2.21 20.11
CA GLY A 119 19.39 1.23 21.18
C GLY A 119 20.58 1.34 22.13
N ALA A 120 20.80 0.30 22.92
CA ALA A 120 21.91 0.20 23.86
C ALA A 120 22.37 -1.25 24.07
N MET A 121 23.66 -1.43 24.35
CA MET A 121 24.25 -2.72 24.70
C MET A 121 24.73 -2.71 26.14
N PHE A 122 24.52 -3.82 26.85
CA PHE A 122 24.84 -3.95 28.26
C PHE A 122 25.73 -5.17 28.51
N PRO A 123 26.73 -5.03 29.41
CA PRO A 123 27.69 -6.09 29.70
C PRO A 123 27.11 -7.23 30.54
N ASP A 124 25.98 -7.02 31.21
CA ASP A 124 25.33 -7.98 32.11
C ASP A 124 23.86 -7.62 32.38
N LEU A 125 23.16 -8.48 33.14
CA LEU A 125 21.78 -8.25 33.56
C LEU A 125 21.64 -7.19 34.65
N GLU A 126 22.63 -7.02 35.51
CA GLU A 126 22.58 -6.07 36.63
C GLU A 126 22.50 -4.63 36.12
N THR A 127 23.41 -4.28 35.22
CA THR A 127 23.44 -2.98 34.53
C THR A 127 22.19 -2.74 33.70
N TYR A 128 21.67 -3.77 33.02
CA TYR A 128 20.42 -3.66 32.27
C TYR A 128 19.19 -3.46 33.17
N ILE A 129 19.10 -4.17 34.30
CA ILE A 129 17.99 -4.01 35.25
C ILE A 129 18.00 -2.59 35.83
N ALA A 130 19.17 -2.05 36.20
CA ALA A 130 19.28 -0.67 36.67
C ALA A 130 18.81 0.35 35.61
N PHE A 131 19.11 0.07 34.33
CA PHE A 131 18.58 0.87 33.21
C PHE A 131 17.06 0.83 33.13
N VAL A 132 16.44 -0.35 33.28
CA VAL A 132 14.97 -0.50 33.25
C VAL A 132 14.31 0.12 34.50
N GLU A 133 14.93 0.03 35.67
CA GLU A 133 14.42 0.66 36.89
C GLU A 133 14.29 2.19 36.75
N ALA A 134 15.23 2.84 36.04
CA ALA A 134 15.13 4.25 35.71
C ALA A 134 13.94 4.55 34.78
N ILE A 135 13.61 3.64 33.85
CA ILE A 135 12.43 3.75 32.99
C ILE A 135 11.14 3.63 33.82
N LEU A 136 11.08 2.63 34.71
CA LEU A 136 9.97 2.45 35.65
C LEU A 136 9.82 3.64 36.61
N GLY A 137 10.92 4.35 36.89
CA GLY A 137 10.95 5.62 37.63
C GLY A 137 10.40 6.83 36.87
N GLY A 138 10.00 6.68 35.60
CA GLY A 138 9.33 7.71 34.79
C GLY A 138 10.19 8.32 33.69
N THR A 139 11.45 7.91 33.53
CA THR A 139 12.30 8.31 32.41
C THR A 139 11.87 7.56 31.14
N LYS A 140 11.89 8.20 29.98
CA LYS A 140 11.63 7.47 28.72
C LYS A 140 12.87 6.65 28.34
N ALA A 141 12.66 5.45 27.78
CA ALA A 141 13.74 4.53 27.41
C ALA A 141 14.86 5.19 26.58
N TRP A 142 14.52 5.92 25.53
CA TRP A 142 15.50 6.65 24.69
C TRP A 142 16.26 7.76 25.42
N ASP A 143 15.60 8.46 26.34
CA ASP A 143 16.28 9.49 27.15
C ASP A 143 17.25 8.81 28.13
N GLN A 144 16.87 7.63 28.65
CA GLN A 144 17.74 6.84 29.50
C GLN A 144 18.97 6.32 28.76
N VAL A 145 18.84 5.90 27.50
CA VAL A 145 20.00 5.49 26.68
C VAL A 145 20.99 6.65 26.52
N ARG A 146 20.52 7.89 26.42
CA ARG A 146 21.40 9.07 26.30
C ARG A 146 22.22 9.38 27.54
N THR A 147 21.91 8.76 28.67
CA THR A 147 22.68 8.90 29.92
C THR A 147 23.83 7.90 30.04
N LEU A 148 23.94 6.95 29.12
CA LEU A 148 25.00 5.94 29.15
C LEU A 148 26.38 6.58 28.90
N PRO A 149 27.44 6.06 29.55
CA PRO A 149 28.75 6.70 29.56
C PRO A 149 29.47 6.65 28.21
N GLU A 150 29.26 5.57 27.48
CA GLU A 150 29.95 5.30 26.22
C GLU A 150 28.96 5.23 25.06
N SER A 151 29.42 5.50 23.84
CA SER A 151 28.55 5.42 22.66
C SER A 151 29.27 5.13 21.36
N PHE A 152 28.54 4.64 20.37
CA PHE A 152 29.03 4.50 19.00
C PHE A 152 27.91 4.66 17.96
N GLU A 153 28.31 4.95 16.72
CA GLU A 153 27.40 5.04 15.57
C GLU A 153 27.23 3.67 14.89
N MET A 154 26.00 3.39 14.46
CA MET A 154 25.64 2.17 13.75
C MET A 154 25.05 2.50 12.38
N GLU A 155 25.67 1.93 11.34
CA GLU A 155 25.23 2.04 9.95
C GLU A 155 24.35 0.86 9.52
N GLY A 156 23.65 1.03 8.39
CA GLY A 156 22.80 -0.02 7.81
C GLY A 156 21.39 -0.06 8.37
N LEU A 157 20.96 0.98 9.10
CA LEU A 157 19.60 1.14 9.59
C LEU A 157 19.05 2.52 9.26
N VAL A 158 17.73 2.62 9.25
CA VAL A 158 17.00 3.87 9.02
C VAL A 158 15.92 4.06 10.08
N ASP A 159 15.81 5.28 10.61
CA ASP A 159 14.74 5.67 11.53
C ASP A 159 13.42 5.82 10.79
N ILE A 160 12.52 4.86 10.96
CA ILE A 160 11.16 4.87 10.43
C ILE A 160 10.16 5.58 11.37
N GLY A 161 10.63 6.20 12.45
CA GLY A 161 9.89 7.24 13.15
C GLY A 161 9.72 8.51 12.30
N LEU A 162 10.61 8.71 11.32
CA LEU A 162 10.44 9.72 10.27
C LEU A 162 9.44 9.24 9.22
N ILE A 163 8.44 10.06 8.93
CA ILE A 163 7.35 9.76 7.98
C ILE A 163 7.91 9.38 6.59
N GLY A 164 8.92 10.10 6.09
CA GLY A 164 9.52 9.82 4.79
C GLY A 164 10.12 8.41 4.70
N ASN A 165 10.91 8.04 5.71
CA ASN A 165 11.55 6.72 5.79
C ASN A 165 10.50 5.62 6.01
N PHE A 166 9.49 5.87 6.84
CA PHE A 166 8.39 4.95 7.07
C PHE A 166 7.68 4.58 5.78
N ILE A 167 7.27 5.59 4.99
CA ILE A 167 6.58 5.38 3.71
C ILE A 167 7.49 4.62 2.72
N GLN A 168 8.79 4.93 2.66
CA GLN A 168 9.73 4.19 1.79
C GLN A 168 9.83 2.71 2.16
N VAL A 169 9.86 2.39 3.46
CA VAL A 169 9.95 1.03 3.96
C VAL A 169 8.67 0.23 3.67
N ILE A 170 7.50 0.77 4.02
CA ILE A 170 6.22 0.04 3.82
C ILE A 170 5.85 -0.15 2.35
N THR A 171 6.24 0.79 1.49
CA THR A 171 6.02 0.66 0.04
C THR A 171 7.02 -0.30 -0.64
N GLY A 172 7.98 -0.85 0.10
CA GLY A 172 8.96 -1.83 -0.39
C GLY A 172 10.06 -1.23 -1.27
N ASN A 173 10.19 0.09 -1.27
CA ASN A 173 10.98 0.86 -2.24
C ASN A 173 12.38 1.26 -1.78
N PHE A 174 12.88 0.61 -0.73
CA PHE A 174 14.22 0.86 -0.22
C PHE A 174 15.34 0.53 -1.25
N ASP A 175 15.06 -0.34 -2.22
CA ASP A 175 15.96 -0.65 -3.36
C ASP A 175 15.50 -0.08 -4.71
N SER A 176 14.32 0.56 -4.78
CA SER A 176 13.75 0.99 -6.05
C SER A 176 12.84 2.21 -5.91
N ARG A 177 13.31 3.34 -6.41
CA ARG A 177 12.70 4.16 -7.49
C ARG A 177 11.24 4.62 -7.41
N TYR A 178 10.46 4.32 -6.39
CA TYR A 178 9.07 4.79 -6.29
C TYR A 178 8.95 6.21 -5.75
N PHE A 179 10.07 6.80 -5.31
CA PHE A 179 10.23 8.24 -5.12
C PHE A 179 11.48 8.83 -5.80
N ASN A 180 12.32 8.02 -6.48
CA ASN A 180 13.50 8.57 -7.19
C ASN A 180 13.13 9.38 -8.44
N SER A 181 11.85 9.58 -8.74
CA SER A 181 11.39 10.53 -9.77
C SER A 181 10.55 11.68 -9.22
N LEU A 182 10.47 11.84 -7.89
CA LEU A 182 9.88 13.03 -7.26
C LEU A 182 11.01 13.83 -6.63
N GLU A 183 11.83 14.43 -7.50
CA GLU A 183 12.73 15.52 -7.09
C GLU A 183 11.88 16.58 -6.39
N GLY A 184 12.24 16.98 -5.19
CA GLY A 184 11.38 17.82 -4.38
C GLY A 184 12.01 18.19 -3.06
N ASN A 185 11.27 18.95 -2.25
CA ASN A 185 11.66 19.35 -0.91
C ASN A 185 10.47 19.12 0.04
N ASP A 186 10.50 19.72 1.22
CA ASP A 186 9.42 19.58 2.19
C ASP A 186 8.09 20.19 1.72
N PHE A 187 8.10 21.06 0.71
CA PHE A 187 6.92 21.83 0.26
C PHE A 187 6.43 21.45 -1.14
N THR A 188 7.31 20.97 -2.01
CA THR A 188 6.98 20.71 -3.43
C THR A 188 7.54 19.39 -3.93
N LEU A 189 6.83 18.77 -4.86
CA LEU A 189 7.25 17.58 -5.61
C LEU A 189 7.30 17.88 -7.11
N VAL A 190 8.26 17.30 -7.84
CA VAL A 190 8.38 17.39 -9.31
C VAL A 190 8.07 16.04 -9.91
N LYS A 191 7.03 15.92 -10.74
CA LYS A 191 6.78 14.72 -11.55
C LYS A 191 7.43 14.88 -12.91
N ARG A 192 8.21 13.89 -13.36
CA ARG A 192 8.99 13.93 -14.61
C ARG A 192 8.91 12.61 -15.36
N SER A 193 8.87 12.65 -16.69
CA SER A 193 8.92 11.45 -17.53
C SER A 193 9.39 11.73 -18.96
N PRO A 194 10.09 10.77 -19.60
CA PRO A 194 10.35 10.83 -21.05
C PRO A 194 9.07 10.72 -21.89
N ASN A 195 7.97 10.21 -21.33
CA ASN A 195 6.66 10.25 -22.00
C ASN A 195 6.05 11.65 -21.88
N LYS A 196 6.52 12.56 -22.74
CA LYS A 196 6.17 13.99 -22.72
C LYS A 196 4.67 14.24 -22.88
N GLU A 197 4.04 13.50 -23.79
CA GLU A 197 2.60 13.63 -24.05
C GLU A 197 1.77 13.28 -22.82
N LYS A 198 2.13 12.21 -22.09
CA LYS A 198 1.45 11.83 -20.85
C LYS A 198 1.54 12.93 -19.79
N ILE A 199 2.73 13.46 -19.55
CA ILE A 199 2.94 14.52 -18.53
C ILE A 199 2.20 15.80 -18.92
N ARG A 200 2.20 16.16 -20.21
CA ARG A 200 1.42 17.29 -20.73
C ARG A 200 -0.08 17.09 -20.54
N ALA A 201 -0.59 15.89 -20.85
CA ALA A 201 -2.00 15.56 -20.70
C ALA A 201 -2.44 15.59 -19.23
N GLU A 202 -1.63 15.07 -18.31
CA GLU A 202 -1.91 15.16 -16.87
C GLU A 202 -1.95 16.62 -16.37
N TYR A 203 -0.97 17.43 -16.77
CA TYR A 203 -0.93 18.86 -16.43
C TYR A 203 -2.16 19.61 -16.97
N ASN A 204 -2.46 19.42 -18.26
CA ASN A 204 -3.59 20.08 -18.92
C ASN A 204 -4.94 19.64 -18.36
N PHE A 205 -5.08 18.38 -17.92
CA PHE A 205 -6.31 17.88 -17.30
C PHE A 205 -6.79 18.82 -16.20
N TYR A 206 -5.94 19.19 -15.24
CA TYR A 206 -6.32 20.09 -14.16
C TYR A 206 -6.75 21.48 -14.65
N HIS A 207 -6.06 22.01 -15.66
CA HIS A 207 -6.35 23.35 -16.19
C HIS A 207 -7.62 23.40 -17.06
N LEU A 208 -8.04 22.27 -17.62
CA LEU A 208 -9.29 22.11 -18.36
C LEU A 208 -10.49 21.83 -17.44
N LEU A 209 -10.28 21.48 -16.17
CA LEU A 209 -11.38 21.24 -15.23
C LEU A 209 -12.19 22.51 -14.94
N PRO A 210 -13.53 22.39 -14.76
CA PRO A 210 -14.34 23.41 -14.11
C PRO A 210 -13.82 23.77 -12.72
N GLU A 211 -14.01 25.04 -12.31
CA GLU A 211 -13.45 25.58 -11.05
C GLU A 211 -13.89 24.81 -9.79
N ASP A 212 -15.15 24.38 -9.73
CA ASP A 212 -15.69 23.59 -8.62
C ASP A 212 -15.10 22.18 -8.56
N MET A 213 -14.63 21.63 -9.68
CA MET A 213 -13.97 20.33 -9.72
C MET A 213 -12.50 20.39 -9.29
N LYS A 214 -11.80 21.51 -9.49
CA LYS A 214 -10.38 21.68 -9.10
C LYS A 214 -10.14 21.43 -7.61
N TYR A 215 -11.16 21.65 -6.78
CA TYR A 215 -11.13 21.33 -5.34
C TYR A 215 -10.74 19.88 -5.04
N TRP A 216 -11.05 18.94 -5.93
CA TRP A 216 -10.79 17.51 -5.69
C TRP A 216 -9.38 17.06 -6.03
N PHE A 217 -8.60 17.88 -6.74
CA PHE A 217 -7.30 17.48 -7.27
C PHE A 217 -6.17 18.25 -6.60
N VAL A 218 -4.96 17.69 -6.64
CA VAL A 218 -3.74 18.42 -6.33
C VAL A 218 -3.40 19.29 -7.53
N MET A 219 -3.17 20.59 -7.31
CA MET A 219 -2.87 21.54 -8.37
C MET A 219 -1.46 21.31 -8.91
N PRO A 220 -1.29 20.98 -10.21
CA PRO A 220 0.00 21.05 -10.85
C PRO A 220 0.32 22.50 -11.24
N PHE A 221 1.60 22.85 -11.23
CA PHE A 221 2.12 24.15 -11.64
C PHE A 221 3.55 24.02 -12.18
N ASN A 222 4.07 25.08 -12.80
CA ASN A 222 5.45 25.13 -13.31
C ASN A 222 5.80 23.97 -14.28
N TYR A 223 4.99 23.80 -15.32
CA TYR A 223 5.28 22.83 -16.38
C TYR A 223 6.54 23.22 -17.18
N ALA A 224 7.40 22.24 -17.44
CA ALA A 224 8.58 22.39 -18.28
C ALA A 224 8.73 21.17 -19.19
N GLU A 225 9.18 21.40 -20.42
CA GLU A 225 9.39 20.34 -21.41
C GLU A 225 10.63 20.65 -22.24
N ASP A 226 11.50 19.65 -22.40
CA ASP A 226 12.69 19.69 -23.24
C ASP A 226 12.68 18.60 -24.32
N GLU A 227 13.82 18.39 -25.00
CA GLU A 227 13.94 17.39 -26.05
C GLU A 227 13.75 15.96 -25.52
N SER A 228 14.20 15.69 -24.30
CA SER A 228 14.23 14.35 -23.69
C SER A 228 13.02 14.03 -22.84
N GLU A 229 12.45 15.01 -22.13
CA GLU A 229 11.42 14.76 -21.11
C GLU A 229 10.52 15.96 -20.83
N ALA A 230 9.44 15.71 -20.08
CA ALA A 230 8.54 16.73 -19.56
C ALA A 230 8.38 16.57 -18.06
N SER A 231 8.07 17.67 -17.38
CA SER A 231 7.84 17.71 -15.95
C SER A 231 6.82 18.78 -15.53
N TYR A 232 6.22 18.60 -14.36
CA TYR A 232 5.48 19.63 -13.64
C TYR A 232 5.71 19.50 -12.13
N MET A 233 5.47 20.59 -11.41
CA MET A 233 5.52 20.65 -9.96
C MET A 233 4.14 20.55 -9.33
N MET A 234 4.06 20.08 -8.10
CA MET A 234 2.85 20.09 -7.28
C MET A 234 3.17 20.32 -5.81
N GLU A 235 2.18 20.75 -5.03
CA GLU A 235 2.30 20.85 -3.58
C GLU A 235 2.54 19.47 -2.95
N ARG A 236 3.47 19.40 -2.00
CA ARG A 236 3.67 18.18 -1.21
C ARG A 236 2.64 18.12 -0.10
N LEU A 237 1.65 17.25 -0.28
CA LEU A 237 0.69 16.94 0.79
C LEU A 237 1.29 15.89 1.72
N HIS A 238 1.43 16.23 3.02
CA HIS A 238 1.93 15.33 4.06
C HIS A 238 0.84 14.35 4.56
N MET A 239 0.22 13.65 3.62
CA MET A 239 -0.76 12.59 3.88
C MET A 239 -0.46 11.42 2.95
N THR A 240 -0.85 10.21 3.33
CA THR A 240 -0.64 9.02 2.49
C THR A 240 -1.80 8.81 1.53
N ASP A 241 -1.54 8.04 0.48
CA ASP A 241 -2.61 7.45 -0.29
C ASP A 241 -3.40 6.44 0.56
N LEU A 242 -4.64 6.21 0.15
CA LEU A 242 -5.57 5.31 0.82
C LEU A 242 -5.15 3.84 0.70
N ALA A 243 -4.37 3.46 -0.32
CA ALA A 243 -4.02 2.06 -0.54
C ALA A 243 -3.13 1.55 0.59
N ILE A 244 -2.21 2.39 1.06
CA ILE A 244 -1.37 2.10 2.22
C ILE A 244 -2.23 1.91 3.48
N LYS A 245 -3.15 2.83 3.79
CA LYS A 245 -4.05 2.70 4.95
C LYS A 245 -4.91 1.43 4.87
N TRP A 246 -5.42 1.15 3.68
CA TRP A 246 -6.27 0.00 3.38
C TRP A 246 -5.55 -1.32 3.62
N VAL A 247 -4.34 -1.45 3.06
CA VAL A 247 -3.49 -2.64 3.19
C VAL A 247 -3.06 -2.92 4.64
N HIS A 248 -2.80 -1.86 5.42
CA HIS A 248 -2.43 -2.02 6.83
C HIS A 248 -3.62 -2.24 7.77
N GLY A 249 -4.86 -2.13 7.26
CA GLY A 249 -6.09 -2.34 8.01
C GLY A 249 -6.29 -1.30 9.12
N SER A 250 -5.86 -0.06 8.91
CA SER A 250 -6.00 1.03 9.89
C SER A 250 -7.32 1.79 9.78
N MET A 251 -8.04 1.60 8.68
CA MET A 251 -9.34 2.22 8.44
C MET A 251 -10.45 1.34 9.03
N ASP A 252 -11.19 1.88 10.00
CA ASP A 252 -12.38 1.22 10.57
C ASP A 252 -13.63 1.45 9.70
N GLU A 253 -14.72 0.73 10.00
CA GLU A 253 -15.98 0.84 9.25
C GLU A 253 -16.59 2.24 9.26
N THR A 254 -16.42 2.99 10.36
CA THR A 254 -16.98 4.35 10.48
C THR A 254 -16.20 5.32 9.58
N GLU A 255 -14.87 5.28 9.67
CA GLU A 255 -13.99 6.05 8.79
C GLU A 255 -14.22 5.70 7.32
N PHE A 256 -14.35 4.41 7.01
CA PHE A 256 -14.63 3.96 5.65
C PHE A 256 -15.97 4.49 5.14
N SER A 257 -17.03 4.46 5.96
CA SER A 257 -18.34 5.01 5.57
C SER A 257 -18.27 6.51 5.28
N GLU A 258 -17.57 7.29 6.11
CA GLU A 258 -17.33 8.72 5.89
C GLU A 258 -16.49 8.99 4.63
N LEU A 259 -15.51 8.13 4.36
CA LEU A 259 -14.72 8.20 3.13
C LEU A 259 -15.58 7.90 1.89
N MET A 260 -16.43 6.87 1.95
CA MET A 260 -17.35 6.56 0.86
C MET A 260 -18.32 7.71 0.61
N ASP A 261 -18.85 8.36 1.64
CA ASP A 261 -19.68 9.56 1.49
C ASP A 261 -18.99 10.64 0.64
N LYS A 262 -17.68 10.82 0.81
CA LYS A 262 -16.92 11.77 0.00
C LYS A 262 -16.68 11.34 -1.42
N TYR A 263 -16.37 10.07 -1.64
CA TYR A 263 -16.22 9.53 -2.98
C TYR A 263 -17.51 9.69 -3.78
N PHE A 264 -18.65 9.35 -3.18
CA PHE A 264 -19.94 9.50 -3.83
C PHE A 264 -20.38 10.95 -3.96
N TYR A 265 -20.03 11.82 -3.00
CA TYR A 265 -20.21 13.26 -3.16
C TYR A 265 -19.38 13.79 -4.35
N PHE A 266 -18.10 13.42 -4.47
CA PHE A 266 -17.29 13.71 -5.65
C PHE A 266 -17.97 13.24 -6.92
N PHE A 267 -18.42 11.98 -6.98
CA PHE A 267 -19.09 11.44 -8.17
C PHE A 267 -20.37 12.19 -8.54
N SER A 268 -21.12 12.68 -7.55
CA SER A 268 -22.33 13.48 -7.74
C SER A 268 -22.05 14.91 -8.22
N CYS A 269 -20.90 15.48 -7.84
CA CYS A 269 -20.49 16.83 -8.25
C CYS A 269 -19.80 16.88 -9.63
N ARG A 270 -19.53 15.73 -10.25
CA ARG A 270 -18.92 15.71 -11.59
C ARG A 270 -19.88 16.33 -12.59
N HIS A 271 -19.36 17.21 -13.44
CA HIS A 271 -20.14 17.80 -14.52
C HIS A 271 -20.58 16.69 -15.48
N ALA A 272 -21.83 16.76 -15.91
CA ALA A 272 -22.43 15.79 -16.81
C ALA A 272 -22.83 16.44 -18.14
N LYS A 273 -22.74 15.66 -19.21
CA LYS A 273 -23.12 16.06 -20.57
C LYS A 273 -24.07 15.01 -21.13
N ASP A 274 -25.26 15.44 -21.57
CA ASP A 274 -26.17 14.57 -22.31
C ASP A 274 -25.52 14.11 -23.61
N CYS A 275 -25.69 12.83 -23.95
CA CYS A 275 -25.18 12.24 -25.18
C CYS A 275 -26.23 11.36 -25.84
N SER A 276 -25.98 10.96 -27.09
CA SER A 276 -26.83 9.98 -27.75
C SER A 276 -26.59 8.57 -27.19
N ALA A 277 -27.53 7.65 -27.42
CA ALA A 277 -27.35 6.25 -27.02
C ALA A 277 -26.14 5.62 -27.73
N GLU A 278 -25.88 6.01 -28.97
CA GLU A 278 -24.74 5.56 -29.76
C GLU A 278 -23.42 6.09 -29.21
N GLU A 279 -23.36 7.37 -28.83
CA GLU A 279 -22.16 7.97 -28.19
C GLU A 279 -21.88 7.30 -26.83
N TYR A 280 -22.90 7.11 -26.00
CA TYR A 280 -22.78 6.38 -24.73
C TYR A 280 -22.23 4.96 -24.94
N ALA A 281 -22.82 4.22 -25.87
CA ALA A 281 -22.43 2.85 -26.17
C ALA A 281 -21.01 2.77 -26.74
N ALA A 282 -20.60 3.72 -27.59
CA ALA A 282 -19.25 3.78 -28.13
C ALA A 282 -18.20 3.99 -27.02
N VAL A 283 -18.43 4.96 -26.13
CA VAL A 283 -17.53 5.23 -24.99
C VAL A 283 -17.48 4.03 -24.03
N ALA A 284 -18.63 3.42 -23.74
CA ALA A 284 -18.68 2.23 -22.89
C ALA A 284 -17.95 1.03 -23.53
N ASN A 285 -18.13 0.79 -24.83
CA ASN A 285 -17.47 -0.32 -25.53
C ASN A 285 -15.96 -0.11 -25.63
N ASP A 286 -15.48 1.11 -25.88
CA ASP A 286 -14.05 1.39 -25.85
C ASP A 286 -13.42 1.01 -24.49
N LEU A 287 -14.09 1.38 -23.39
CA LEU A 287 -13.60 1.13 -22.03
C LEU A 287 -13.68 -0.33 -21.60
N TYR A 288 -14.80 -1.00 -21.91
CA TYR A 288 -15.16 -2.29 -21.31
C TYR A 288 -15.04 -3.47 -22.28
N VAL A 289 -14.94 -3.24 -23.59
CA VAL A 289 -14.86 -4.32 -24.60
C VAL A 289 -13.56 -4.21 -25.38
N ASP A 290 -13.36 -3.11 -26.10
CA ASP A 290 -12.24 -2.96 -27.02
C ASP A 290 -10.90 -2.93 -26.26
N LYS A 291 -10.85 -2.20 -25.13
CA LYS A 291 -9.69 -2.20 -24.25
C LYS A 291 -9.37 -3.59 -23.70
N VAL A 292 -10.36 -4.38 -23.29
CA VAL A 292 -10.13 -5.75 -22.79
C VAL A 292 -9.56 -6.62 -23.91
N ASN A 293 -10.21 -6.64 -25.07
CA ASN A 293 -9.78 -7.44 -26.22
C ASN A 293 -8.36 -7.07 -26.67
N LYS A 294 -8.07 -5.77 -26.78
CA LYS A 294 -6.75 -5.26 -27.14
C LYS A 294 -5.69 -5.71 -26.13
N ARG A 295 -5.95 -5.55 -24.83
CA ARG A 295 -4.99 -5.88 -23.76
C ARG A 295 -4.75 -7.38 -23.62
N VAL A 296 -5.77 -8.19 -23.86
CA VAL A 296 -5.62 -9.65 -23.93
C VAL A 296 -4.78 -10.07 -25.13
N ALA A 297 -4.99 -9.44 -26.29
CA ALA A 297 -4.14 -9.66 -27.46
C ALA A 297 -2.68 -9.24 -27.21
N ASP A 298 -2.47 -8.07 -26.59
CA ASP A 298 -1.15 -7.59 -26.19
C ASP A 298 -0.46 -8.58 -25.24
N LEU A 299 -1.19 -9.11 -24.25
CA LEU A 299 -0.68 -10.11 -23.32
C LEU A 299 -0.22 -11.38 -24.05
N LYS A 300 -1.07 -11.92 -24.94
CA LYS A 300 -0.77 -13.14 -25.71
C LYS A 300 0.40 -13.00 -26.66
N ALA A 301 0.70 -11.78 -27.12
CA ALA A 301 1.85 -11.51 -27.96
C ALA A 301 3.19 -11.54 -27.18
N LEU A 302 3.16 -11.49 -25.85
CA LEU A 302 4.35 -11.50 -25.01
C LEU A 302 4.86 -12.94 -24.79
N PRO A 303 6.18 -13.19 -24.90
CA PRO A 303 6.76 -14.53 -24.68
C PRO A 303 6.42 -15.14 -23.31
N GLN A 304 6.31 -14.31 -22.28
CA GLN A 304 6.02 -14.71 -20.90
C GLN A 304 4.61 -15.27 -20.73
N TYR A 305 3.68 -15.01 -21.66
CA TYR A 305 2.33 -15.57 -21.60
C TYR A 305 2.32 -17.10 -21.65
N ALA A 306 3.32 -17.73 -22.27
CA ALA A 306 3.43 -19.18 -22.33
C ALA A 306 3.46 -19.85 -20.93
N ASP A 307 4.03 -19.15 -19.94
CA ASP A 307 4.04 -19.64 -18.55
C ASP A 307 2.64 -19.53 -17.92
N ILE A 308 1.90 -18.45 -18.19
CA ILE A 308 0.52 -18.27 -17.73
C ILE A 308 -0.41 -19.29 -18.37
N GLU A 309 -0.29 -19.52 -19.68
CA GLU A 309 -1.07 -20.51 -20.42
C GLU A 309 -0.82 -21.93 -19.89
N ARG A 310 0.44 -22.26 -19.59
CA ARG A 310 0.79 -23.54 -18.94
C ARG A 310 0.17 -23.65 -17.55
N LEU A 311 0.19 -22.59 -16.75
CA LEU A 311 -0.43 -22.61 -15.42
C LEU A 311 -1.94 -22.87 -15.53
N LEU A 312 -2.64 -22.14 -16.40
CA LEU A 312 -4.09 -22.31 -16.61
C LEU A 312 -4.45 -23.74 -17.03
N SER A 313 -3.75 -24.28 -18.03
CA SER A 313 -3.99 -25.64 -18.53
C SER A 313 -3.75 -26.73 -17.48
N VAL A 314 -2.70 -26.61 -16.65
CA VAL A 314 -2.40 -27.59 -15.60
C VAL A 314 -3.45 -27.58 -14.50
N SER A 315 -4.03 -26.43 -14.20
CA SER A 315 -5.05 -26.28 -13.17
C SER A 315 -6.46 -26.69 -13.57
N GLY A 316 -6.69 -27.03 -14.84
CA GLY A 316 -8.06 -27.20 -15.34
C GLY A 316 -8.88 -25.91 -15.26
N GLU A 317 -8.19 -24.77 -15.19
CA GLU A 317 -8.79 -23.44 -15.23
C GLU A 317 -9.24 -23.12 -16.64
N ASP A 318 -10.28 -22.30 -16.78
CA ASP A 318 -10.71 -21.79 -18.08
C ASP A 318 -9.52 -21.06 -18.74
N ASP A 319 -9.30 -21.32 -20.03
CA ASP A 319 -8.33 -20.51 -20.76
C ASP A 319 -8.78 -19.04 -20.82
N LEU A 320 -7.83 -18.16 -21.14
CA LEU A 320 -8.08 -16.72 -21.11
C LEU A 320 -9.20 -16.30 -22.10
N ASP A 321 -9.35 -16.98 -23.25
CA ASP A 321 -10.41 -16.66 -24.21
C ASP A 321 -11.79 -17.02 -23.66
N THR A 322 -11.89 -18.18 -23.02
CA THR A 322 -13.10 -18.67 -22.37
C THR A 322 -13.52 -17.73 -21.23
N LEU A 323 -12.55 -17.27 -20.43
CA LEU A 323 -12.80 -16.28 -19.37
C LEU A 323 -13.29 -14.94 -19.92
N VAL A 324 -12.69 -14.45 -21.02
CA VAL A 324 -13.11 -13.21 -21.69
C VAL A 324 -14.49 -13.37 -22.31
N ALA A 325 -14.78 -14.50 -22.94
CA ALA A 325 -16.11 -14.79 -23.49
C ALA A 325 -17.18 -14.83 -22.39
N LYS A 326 -16.87 -15.44 -21.24
CA LYS A 326 -17.73 -15.43 -20.05
C LYS A 326 -17.98 -14.01 -19.54
N TYR A 327 -16.92 -13.20 -19.45
CA TYR A 327 -17.03 -11.79 -19.08
C TYR A 327 -17.99 -11.02 -20.02
N LEU A 328 -17.80 -11.14 -21.34
CA LEU A 328 -18.64 -10.44 -22.32
C LEU A 328 -20.11 -10.88 -22.24
N ALA A 329 -20.37 -12.17 -22.05
CA ALA A 329 -21.72 -12.70 -21.88
C ALA A 329 -22.40 -12.20 -20.59
N LEU A 330 -21.67 -12.16 -19.47
CA LEU A 330 -22.18 -11.63 -18.20
C LEU A 330 -22.41 -10.12 -18.28
N LYS A 331 -21.51 -9.36 -18.93
CA LYS A 331 -21.70 -7.93 -19.21
C LYS A 331 -23.02 -7.67 -19.92
N GLU A 332 -23.28 -8.39 -21.01
CA GLU A 332 -24.54 -8.25 -21.76
C GLU A 332 -25.77 -8.57 -20.90
N ARG A 333 -25.70 -9.63 -20.06
CA ARG A 333 -26.80 -10.00 -19.15
C ARG A 333 -27.09 -8.93 -18.10
N VAL A 334 -26.04 -8.38 -17.50
CA VAL A 334 -26.13 -7.30 -16.51
C VAL A 334 -26.71 -6.04 -17.14
N GLU A 335 -26.17 -5.61 -18.28
CA GLU A 335 -26.59 -4.39 -18.96
C GLU A 335 -28.04 -4.42 -19.44
N LYS A 336 -28.57 -5.61 -19.79
CA LYS A 336 -29.98 -5.78 -20.16
C LYS A 336 -30.95 -5.57 -18.99
N LYS A 337 -30.50 -5.75 -17.74
CA LYS A 337 -31.33 -5.62 -16.54
C LYS A 337 -31.23 -4.24 -15.91
N ALA A 338 -30.08 -3.60 -16.05
CA ALA A 338 -29.83 -2.26 -15.53
C ALA A 338 -30.46 -1.17 -16.43
N LYS A 339 -30.57 0.04 -15.87
CA LYS A 339 -30.97 1.24 -16.61
C LYS A 339 -29.83 2.25 -16.54
N TYR A 340 -29.45 2.78 -17.70
CA TYR A 340 -28.40 3.77 -17.82
C TYR A 340 -28.99 5.07 -18.37
N GLU A 341 -28.58 6.19 -17.80
CA GLU A 341 -28.81 7.50 -18.41
C GLU A 341 -27.77 7.71 -19.53
N ASN A 342 -28.20 8.21 -20.69
CA ASN A 342 -27.30 8.57 -21.79
C ASN A 342 -26.60 9.89 -21.47
N LYS A 343 -25.72 9.85 -20.46
CA LYS A 343 -24.88 10.95 -20.02
C LYS A 343 -23.46 10.49 -19.86
N LEU A 344 -22.55 11.35 -20.28
CA LEU A 344 -21.14 11.26 -19.92
C LEU A 344 -20.86 12.19 -18.74
N CYS A 345 -19.76 11.98 -18.04
CA CYS A 345 -19.30 12.89 -17.01
C CYS A 345 -17.80 13.15 -17.13
N ILE A 346 -17.34 14.27 -16.57
CA ILE A 346 -15.90 14.49 -16.35
C ILE A 346 -15.40 13.43 -15.38
N GLY A 347 -14.43 12.61 -15.80
CA GLY A 347 -13.92 11.51 -14.98
C GLY A 347 -12.43 11.63 -14.67
N HIS A 348 -12.05 11.19 -13.48
CA HIS A 348 -10.64 11.03 -13.11
C HIS A 348 -9.98 9.94 -13.96
N GLY A 349 -10.71 8.85 -14.20
CA GLY A 349 -10.27 7.66 -14.94
C GLY A 349 -9.48 6.63 -14.13
N ASP A 350 -9.07 6.95 -12.91
CA ASP A 350 -8.39 6.03 -12.00
C ASP A 350 -8.47 6.43 -10.52
N PRO A 351 -9.64 6.80 -9.95
CA PRO A 351 -9.76 7.23 -8.56
C PRO A 351 -9.71 6.04 -7.57
N CYS A 352 -8.84 5.06 -7.83
CA CYS A 352 -8.55 3.97 -6.91
C CYS A 352 -7.78 4.49 -5.68
N PHE A 353 -7.62 3.66 -4.66
CA PHE A 353 -7.01 4.08 -3.40
C PHE A 353 -5.55 4.54 -3.54
N ALA A 354 -4.79 3.99 -4.47
CA ALA A 354 -3.41 4.41 -4.71
C ALA A 354 -3.28 5.84 -5.27
N ASN A 355 -4.34 6.36 -5.88
CA ASN A 355 -4.39 7.70 -6.49
C ASN A 355 -5.22 8.70 -5.66
N ALA A 356 -5.54 8.34 -4.42
CA ALA A 356 -6.39 9.12 -3.55
C ALA A 356 -5.71 9.35 -2.21
N LEU A 357 -5.31 10.60 -1.98
CA LEU A 357 -4.71 11.09 -0.75
C LEU A 357 -5.81 11.46 0.24
N TYR A 358 -5.75 10.91 1.44
CA TYR A 358 -6.76 11.14 2.46
C TYR A 358 -6.17 11.46 3.81
N ASN A 359 -6.73 12.47 4.47
CA ASN A 359 -6.43 12.80 5.85
C ASN A 359 -7.71 12.70 6.68
N LYS A 360 -7.69 11.84 7.71
CA LYS A 360 -8.83 11.58 8.60
C LYS A 360 -9.20 12.81 9.44
N SER A 361 -8.21 13.50 10.03
CA SER A 361 -8.46 14.57 11.00
C SER A 361 -9.08 15.81 10.37
N THR A 362 -8.60 16.20 9.19
CA THR A 362 -9.16 17.32 8.44
C THR A 362 -10.34 16.90 7.57
N ARG A 363 -10.57 15.59 7.41
CA ARG A 363 -11.39 15.04 6.34
C ARG A 363 -11.00 15.76 5.05
N THR A 364 -9.79 15.56 4.56
CA THR A 364 -9.37 16.03 3.22
C THR A 364 -9.27 14.82 2.30
N LEU A 365 -9.85 14.89 1.11
CA LEU A 365 -9.69 13.89 0.04
C LEU A 365 -9.19 14.63 -1.19
N LYS A 366 -8.04 14.21 -1.72
CA LYS A 366 -7.40 14.80 -2.90
C LYS A 366 -6.96 13.69 -3.84
N PHE A 367 -7.25 13.87 -5.12
CA PHE A 367 -6.85 12.95 -6.16
C PHE A 367 -5.56 13.41 -6.85
N VAL A 368 -4.77 12.43 -7.26
CA VAL A 368 -3.54 12.58 -8.04
C VAL A 368 -3.59 11.64 -9.24
N ASP A 369 -2.70 11.86 -10.22
CA ASP A 369 -2.56 10.97 -11.37
C ASP A 369 -3.87 10.71 -12.16
N PRO A 370 -4.54 11.78 -12.65
CA PRO A 370 -5.70 11.61 -13.52
C PRO A 370 -5.31 10.97 -14.85
N LYS A 371 -6.30 10.51 -15.62
CA LYS A 371 -6.11 9.89 -16.94
C LYS A 371 -5.44 10.80 -17.99
N GLY A 372 -5.34 12.10 -17.70
CA GLY A 372 -4.86 13.13 -18.62
C GLY A 372 -5.93 13.58 -19.61
N ALA A 373 -5.79 14.81 -20.10
CA ALA A 373 -6.62 15.39 -21.15
C ALA A 373 -5.82 16.43 -21.92
N LEU A 374 -5.86 16.40 -23.25
CA LEU A 374 -5.26 17.44 -24.10
C LEU A 374 -6.32 18.44 -24.56
N THR A 375 -7.58 18.00 -24.70
CA THR A 375 -8.74 18.85 -25.00
C THR A 375 -9.88 18.60 -24.01
N GLU A 376 -10.92 19.45 -24.03
CA GLU A 376 -12.10 19.27 -23.16
C GLU A 376 -12.86 17.98 -23.47
N GLU A 377 -12.83 17.52 -24.73
CA GLU A 377 -13.43 16.24 -25.14
C GLU A 377 -12.81 15.05 -24.41
N ASP A 378 -11.51 15.13 -24.12
CA ASP A 378 -10.79 14.10 -23.38
C ASP A 378 -11.22 14.05 -21.91
N LEU A 379 -11.98 15.00 -21.35
CA LEU A 379 -12.42 14.92 -19.95
C LEU A 379 -13.56 13.93 -19.76
N TRP A 380 -14.40 13.75 -20.77
CA TRP A 380 -15.65 13.00 -20.68
C TRP A 380 -15.41 11.49 -20.68
N THR A 381 -16.17 10.78 -19.86
CA THR A 381 -16.12 9.31 -19.76
C THR A 381 -17.46 8.73 -19.32
N ASN A 382 -17.54 7.41 -19.30
CA ASN A 382 -18.69 6.69 -18.80
C ASN A 382 -18.82 6.86 -17.27
N PRO A 383 -19.99 7.22 -16.72
CA PRO A 383 -20.16 7.49 -15.29
C PRO A 383 -19.76 6.34 -14.34
N TYR A 384 -19.93 5.10 -14.78
CA TYR A 384 -19.60 3.91 -13.99
C TYR A 384 -18.09 3.64 -13.92
N TYR A 385 -17.28 4.20 -14.82
CA TYR A 385 -15.86 3.80 -14.95
C TYR A 385 -15.07 4.14 -13.67
N ASP A 386 -15.24 5.36 -13.16
CA ASP A 386 -14.60 5.79 -11.91
C ASP A 386 -15.14 5.03 -10.69
N VAL A 387 -16.42 4.64 -10.69
CA VAL A 387 -17.01 3.83 -9.60
C VAL A 387 -16.47 2.40 -9.63
N ALA A 388 -16.31 1.81 -10.81
CA ALA A 388 -15.66 0.52 -11.00
C ALA A 388 -14.18 0.56 -10.57
N LYS A 389 -13.48 1.68 -10.82
CA LYS A 389 -12.11 1.93 -10.34
C LYS A 389 -12.02 2.05 -8.82
N LEU A 390 -13.03 2.60 -8.16
CA LEU A 390 -13.12 2.56 -6.70
C LEU A 390 -13.41 1.14 -6.19
N SER A 391 -14.36 0.43 -6.84
CA SER A 391 -14.65 -0.97 -6.54
C SER A 391 -13.38 -1.83 -6.64
N HIS A 392 -12.54 -1.59 -7.64
CA HIS A 392 -11.28 -2.29 -7.86
C HIS A 392 -10.40 -2.36 -6.60
N SER A 393 -10.33 -1.27 -5.83
CA SER A 393 -9.68 -1.21 -4.53
C SER A 393 -10.51 -1.87 -3.42
N VAL A 394 -11.79 -1.50 -3.29
CA VAL A 394 -12.66 -1.93 -2.19
C VAL A 394 -13.02 -3.40 -2.28
N CYS A 395 -13.68 -3.79 -3.36
CA CYS A 395 -14.24 -5.12 -3.55
C CYS A 395 -13.24 -6.08 -4.20
N GLY A 396 -12.54 -5.59 -5.22
CA GLY A 396 -11.52 -6.34 -5.96
C GLY A 396 -10.23 -6.56 -5.18
N ARG A 397 -9.99 -5.80 -4.09
CA ARG A 397 -8.77 -5.86 -3.26
C ARG A 397 -7.48 -5.65 -4.07
N TYR A 398 -7.54 -4.85 -5.14
CA TYR A 398 -6.40 -4.63 -6.04
C TYR A 398 -5.13 -4.17 -5.32
N ASP A 399 -5.27 -3.31 -4.31
CA ASP A 399 -4.14 -2.75 -3.57
C ASP A 399 -3.29 -3.84 -2.88
N PHE A 400 -3.91 -4.97 -2.50
CA PHE A 400 -3.20 -6.12 -1.94
C PHE A 400 -2.35 -6.84 -2.99
N PHE A 401 -2.82 -6.97 -4.23
CA PHE A 401 -2.00 -7.48 -5.33
C PHE A 401 -0.84 -6.56 -5.64
N ASN A 402 -1.07 -5.24 -5.57
CA ASN A 402 -0.03 -4.27 -5.86
C ASN A 402 1.11 -4.30 -4.82
N ASN A 403 0.76 -4.57 -3.56
CA ASN A 403 1.71 -4.72 -2.46
C ASN A 403 2.18 -6.18 -2.24
N ALA A 404 1.86 -7.09 -3.17
CA ALA A 404 2.18 -8.51 -3.10
C ALA A 404 1.70 -9.19 -1.80
N LEU A 405 0.51 -8.85 -1.31
CA LEU A 405 -0.13 -9.40 -0.11
C LEU A 405 -1.26 -10.38 -0.48
N PHE A 406 -0.92 -11.38 -1.28
CA PHE A 406 -1.80 -12.48 -1.64
C PHE A 406 -0.97 -13.75 -1.79
N ASP A 407 -1.62 -14.90 -1.63
CA ASP A 407 -1.06 -16.21 -1.87
C ASP A 407 -1.96 -17.01 -2.81
N ILE A 408 -1.35 -17.92 -3.56
CA ILE A 408 -2.06 -18.86 -4.42
C ILE A 408 -1.74 -20.25 -3.89
N LYS A 409 -2.76 -20.95 -3.41
CA LYS A 409 -2.65 -22.27 -2.80
C LYS A 409 -3.35 -23.29 -3.70
N LEU A 410 -2.93 -24.55 -3.63
CA LEU A 410 -3.63 -25.65 -4.29
C LEU A 410 -4.66 -26.23 -3.30
N GLY A 411 -5.94 -26.21 -3.69
CA GLY A 411 -7.03 -26.79 -2.90
C GLY A 411 -7.02 -28.33 -2.93
N GLU A 412 -7.87 -28.93 -2.09
CA GLU A 412 -8.07 -30.39 -2.06
C GLU A 412 -8.65 -30.94 -3.38
N ASP A 413 -9.36 -30.09 -4.11
CA ASP A 413 -9.91 -30.36 -5.45
C ASP A 413 -8.89 -30.17 -6.58
N PHE A 414 -7.62 -29.91 -6.23
CA PHE A 414 -6.55 -29.56 -7.16
C PHE A 414 -6.80 -28.28 -7.96
N ALA A 415 -7.75 -27.43 -7.53
CA ALA A 415 -7.95 -26.11 -8.10
C ALA A 415 -7.07 -25.08 -7.38
N PHE A 416 -6.66 -24.03 -8.08
CA PHE A 416 -5.95 -22.92 -7.44
C PHE A 416 -6.91 -22.04 -6.66
N GLN A 417 -6.55 -21.75 -5.41
CA GLN A 417 -7.29 -20.89 -4.50
C GLN A 417 -6.46 -19.65 -4.21
N LEU A 418 -7.05 -18.49 -4.51
CA LEU A 418 -6.48 -17.19 -4.19
C LEU A 418 -6.84 -16.83 -2.74
N ASP A 419 -5.81 -16.65 -1.91
CA ASP A 419 -5.93 -16.19 -0.54
C ASP A 419 -5.42 -14.75 -0.44
N VAL A 420 -6.26 -13.88 0.11
CA VAL A 420 -5.90 -12.50 0.47
C VAL A 420 -6.31 -12.35 1.93
N PRO A 421 -5.35 -12.27 2.87
CA PRO A 421 -5.63 -12.31 4.31
C PRO A 421 -6.20 -10.98 4.83
N PHE A 422 -7.33 -10.58 4.27
CA PHE A 422 -8.07 -9.37 4.58
C PHE A 422 -9.56 -9.62 4.34
N ASP A 423 -10.32 -9.61 5.42
CA ASP A 423 -11.77 -9.68 5.38
C ASP A 423 -12.35 -8.30 5.09
N ASN A 424 -12.89 -8.15 3.89
CA ASN A 424 -13.54 -6.92 3.44
C ASN A 424 -15.07 -7.03 3.33
N ALA A 425 -15.70 -8.09 3.87
CA ALA A 425 -17.11 -8.35 3.67
C ALA A 425 -18.00 -7.16 4.06
N ARG A 426 -17.78 -6.62 5.27
CA ARG A 426 -18.55 -5.47 5.77
C ARG A 426 -18.30 -4.19 4.97
N TYR A 427 -17.08 -3.98 4.49
CA TYR A 427 -16.74 -2.85 3.64
C TYR A 427 -17.39 -2.94 2.25
N LYS A 428 -17.52 -4.15 1.68
CA LYS A 428 -18.27 -4.38 0.45
C LYS A 428 -19.75 -4.07 0.62
N GLU A 429 -20.35 -4.43 1.76
CA GLU A 429 -21.74 -4.08 2.08
C GLU A 429 -21.94 -2.56 2.12
N ILE A 430 -21.09 -1.84 2.86
CA ILE A 430 -21.15 -0.37 2.93
C ILE A 430 -21.00 0.23 1.52
N PHE A 431 -20.04 -0.25 0.73
CA PHE A 431 -19.83 0.25 -0.62
C PHE A 431 -21.03 -0.02 -1.54
N ARG A 432 -21.63 -1.22 -1.45
CA ARG A 432 -22.86 -1.56 -2.17
C ARG A 432 -24.02 -0.64 -1.81
N GLU A 433 -24.27 -0.42 -0.52
CA GLU A 433 -25.31 0.49 -0.04
C GLU A 433 -25.11 1.91 -0.60
N LYS A 434 -23.85 2.39 -0.64
CA LYS A 434 -23.53 3.71 -1.20
C LYS A 434 -23.68 3.76 -2.73
N CYS A 435 -23.32 2.70 -3.46
CA CYS A 435 -23.58 2.58 -4.90
C CYS A 435 -25.08 2.72 -5.19
N GLU A 436 -25.89 1.89 -4.54
CA GLU A 436 -27.34 1.82 -4.79
C GLU A 436 -28.03 3.13 -4.37
N ALA A 437 -27.63 3.73 -3.23
CA ALA A 437 -28.14 5.03 -2.78
C ALA A 437 -27.82 6.19 -3.74
N ASN A 438 -26.76 6.08 -4.53
CA ASN A 438 -26.35 7.08 -5.52
C ASN A 438 -26.73 6.71 -6.96
N GLY A 439 -27.62 5.73 -7.15
CA GLY A 439 -28.19 5.39 -8.46
C GLY A 439 -27.30 4.52 -9.35
N PHE A 440 -26.23 3.92 -8.80
CA PHE A 440 -25.41 2.96 -9.51
C PHE A 440 -25.92 1.54 -9.29
N ASP A 441 -26.16 0.82 -10.38
CA ASP A 441 -26.46 -0.61 -10.33
C ASP A 441 -25.23 -1.40 -9.86
N TRP A 442 -25.38 -2.15 -8.77
CA TRP A 442 -24.30 -2.91 -8.14
C TRP A 442 -23.62 -3.86 -9.13
N TRP A 443 -24.40 -4.64 -9.88
CA TRP A 443 -23.84 -5.66 -10.77
C TRP A 443 -23.14 -5.05 -11.99
N SER A 444 -23.59 -3.89 -12.43
CA SER A 444 -22.88 -3.08 -13.44
C SER A 444 -21.51 -2.66 -12.93
N VAL A 445 -21.41 -2.17 -11.68
CA VAL A 445 -20.13 -1.84 -11.06
C VAL A 445 -19.22 -3.08 -10.97
N ARG A 446 -19.75 -4.22 -10.51
CA ARG A 446 -18.98 -5.48 -10.38
C ARG A 446 -18.49 -6.01 -11.73
N VAL A 447 -19.32 -6.00 -12.77
CA VAL A 447 -18.91 -6.52 -14.10
C VAL A 447 -17.89 -5.61 -14.77
N TYR A 448 -18.03 -4.29 -14.63
CA TYR A 448 -17.02 -3.34 -15.10
C TYR A 448 -15.72 -3.42 -14.30
N GLU A 449 -15.76 -3.76 -13.01
CA GLU A 449 -14.55 -4.07 -12.25
C GLU A 449 -13.80 -5.28 -12.83
N ALA A 450 -14.52 -6.36 -13.21
CA ALA A 450 -13.88 -7.52 -13.83
C ALA A 450 -13.13 -7.16 -15.12
N SER A 451 -13.65 -6.21 -15.90
CA SER A 451 -12.97 -5.70 -17.10
C SER A 451 -11.62 -5.05 -16.78
N LEU A 452 -11.51 -4.38 -15.63
CA LEU A 452 -10.26 -3.75 -15.18
C LEU A 452 -9.17 -4.81 -14.92
N PHE A 453 -9.51 -5.87 -14.18
CA PHE A 453 -8.58 -6.98 -13.92
C PHE A 453 -8.12 -7.68 -15.20
N LEU A 454 -9.02 -7.92 -16.15
CA LEU A 454 -8.65 -8.52 -17.43
C LEU A 454 -7.76 -7.61 -18.28
N SER A 455 -8.07 -6.31 -18.32
CA SER A 455 -7.35 -5.34 -19.15
C SER A 455 -5.96 -4.96 -18.61
N MET A 456 -5.68 -5.20 -17.33
CA MET A 456 -4.40 -4.82 -16.71
C MET A 456 -3.34 -5.93 -16.70
N LEU A 457 -3.69 -7.16 -17.03
CA LEU A 457 -2.77 -8.30 -17.06
C LEU A 457 -1.44 -8.02 -17.80
N PRO A 458 -1.41 -7.45 -19.03
CA PRO A 458 -0.13 -7.21 -19.73
C PRO A 458 0.76 -6.18 -19.03
N LEU A 459 0.20 -5.30 -18.19
CA LEU A 459 0.96 -4.29 -17.45
C LEU A 459 1.74 -4.87 -16.27
N HIS A 460 1.49 -6.13 -15.91
CA HIS A 460 2.10 -6.82 -14.78
C HIS A 460 2.89 -8.07 -15.18
N ILE A 461 3.13 -8.26 -16.48
CA ILE A 461 3.73 -9.47 -17.04
C ILE A 461 5.13 -9.79 -16.49
N ASP A 462 5.85 -8.77 -16.00
CA ASP A 462 7.15 -8.93 -15.34
C ASP A 462 7.06 -9.76 -14.04
N ASN A 463 5.85 -9.97 -13.52
CA ASN A 463 5.57 -10.86 -12.40
C ASN A 463 4.43 -11.84 -12.75
N PRO A 464 4.76 -13.02 -13.33
CA PRO A 464 3.76 -14.03 -13.73
C PRO A 464 2.84 -14.48 -12.60
N GLN A 465 3.34 -14.56 -11.35
CA GLN A 465 2.53 -14.91 -10.18
C GLN A 465 1.45 -13.85 -9.91
N LYS A 466 1.78 -12.55 -10.05
CA LYS A 466 0.82 -11.45 -9.94
C LYS A 466 -0.23 -11.52 -11.05
N VAL A 467 0.19 -11.74 -12.31
CA VAL A 467 -0.75 -11.92 -13.43
C VAL A 467 -1.72 -13.06 -13.17
N PHE A 468 -1.22 -14.21 -12.72
CA PHE A 468 -2.06 -15.36 -12.41
C PHE A 468 -3.03 -15.09 -11.25
N GLY A 469 -2.57 -14.42 -10.19
CA GLY A 469 -3.43 -14.01 -9.08
C GLY A 469 -4.54 -13.04 -9.51
N LEU A 470 -4.23 -12.06 -10.36
CA LEU A 470 -5.22 -11.13 -10.92
C LEU A 470 -6.27 -11.86 -11.78
N LEU A 471 -5.86 -12.87 -12.54
CA LEU A 471 -6.75 -13.69 -13.35
C LEU A 471 -7.71 -14.52 -12.47
N LEU A 472 -7.18 -15.19 -11.43
CA LEU A 472 -8.00 -15.91 -10.45
C LEU A 472 -9.01 -14.97 -9.76
N ASN A 473 -8.60 -13.73 -9.47
CA ASN A 473 -9.51 -12.74 -8.90
C ASN A 473 -10.62 -12.35 -9.87
N ALA A 474 -10.29 -12.10 -11.14
CA ALA A 474 -11.28 -11.85 -12.18
C ALA A 474 -12.29 -13.01 -12.29
N LYS A 475 -11.81 -14.26 -12.28
CA LYS A 475 -12.67 -15.46 -12.25
C LYS A 475 -13.61 -15.46 -11.05
N ASN A 476 -13.10 -15.18 -9.84
CA ASN A 476 -13.91 -15.13 -8.62
C ASN A 476 -15.02 -14.06 -8.71
N ILE A 477 -14.70 -12.88 -9.26
CA ILE A 477 -15.68 -11.81 -9.50
C ILE A 477 -16.74 -12.27 -10.51
N LEU A 478 -16.35 -12.89 -11.62
CA LEU A 478 -17.31 -13.38 -12.63
C LEU A 478 -18.20 -14.49 -12.08
N LYS A 479 -17.68 -15.38 -11.22
CA LYS A 479 -18.46 -16.40 -10.52
C LYS A 479 -19.49 -15.77 -9.58
N GLU A 480 -19.08 -14.78 -8.78
CA GLU A 480 -19.97 -13.99 -7.91
C GLU A 480 -21.13 -13.38 -8.71
N ILE A 481 -20.85 -12.78 -9.86
CA ILE A 481 -21.87 -12.17 -10.73
C ILE A 481 -22.80 -13.25 -11.32
N GLU A 482 -22.25 -14.36 -11.82
CA GLU A 482 -23.02 -15.44 -12.43
C GLU A 482 -24.02 -16.09 -11.46
N GLU A 483 -23.67 -16.20 -10.18
CA GLU A 483 -24.54 -16.76 -9.14
C GLU A 483 -25.72 -15.85 -8.78
N ASN A 484 -25.67 -14.56 -9.14
CA ASN A 484 -26.63 -13.55 -8.70
C ASN A 484 -27.39 -12.82 -9.82
N VAL A 485 -27.01 -13.00 -11.09
CA VAL A 485 -27.59 -12.29 -12.26
C VAL A 485 -28.24 -13.25 -13.23
#